data_AF-A0A7C4KNA2-F1
#
_entry.id   AF-A0A7C4KNA2-F1
#
_cell.length_a   1.000
_cell.length_b   1.000
_cell.length_c   1.000
_cell.angle_alpha   90.00
_cell.angle_beta   90.00
_cell.angle_gamma   90.00
#
_symmetry.space_group_name_H-M   'P 1'
#
loop_
_entity.id
_entity.type
_entity.pdbx_description
1 polymer ?
#
loop_
_entity_poly.entity_id
_entity_poly.type
_entity_poly.pdbx_seq_one_letter_code
_entity_poly.pdbx_strand_id
1 'polypeptide(L)'
;MPFMNTCPTCALFVFGVISLAFFELSRRWNVLYGGLSRIDANMRARIFKYLVLCLGVAGTFTVAAQDNTLATLIAERQELDEKYKSLAAAVRALQENQEVLQKKLDAAMAELRALQEKSSRTPTNWATVDDLRRLAERLVELDKSRVADNKLVLEKIAELAKTLKTPPPAPANPAPTRKPTPTKEEKGYEYTVQSGDTLTRIIKEYRDAGIKVSQKAIEEANPGVDWNRLKIGQKIWIPAPTE
;
A
#
# COMPACT_ATOMS: atom_id res chain seq x y z
N MET A 1 -4.55 19.38 50.83
CA MET A 1 -5.04 20.29 51.89
C MET A 1 -6.49 20.61 51.59
N PRO A 2 -7.41 20.20 52.47
CA PRO A 2 -8.05 21.19 53.33
C PRO A 2 -7.89 20.83 54.80
N PHE A 3 -7.65 21.87 55.59
CA PHE A 3 -7.57 21.85 57.05
C PHE A 3 -8.92 21.41 57.64
N MET A 4 -8.93 20.30 58.38
CA MET A 4 -10.00 20.05 59.33
C MET A 4 -9.83 21.03 60.50
N ASN A 5 -10.71 22.02 60.53
CA ASN A 5 -11.04 22.81 61.71
C ASN A 5 -11.42 21.85 62.85
N THR A 6 -10.52 21.63 63.80
CA THR A 6 -10.88 21.10 65.11
C THR A 6 -11.77 22.12 65.80
N CYS A 7 -13.06 21.81 65.86
CA CYS A 7 -14.06 22.61 66.56
C CYS A 7 -13.69 22.70 68.05
N PRO A 8 -13.49 23.90 68.63
CA PRO A 8 -13.07 24.06 70.03
C PRO A 8 -14.12 23.52 71.02
N THR A 9 -15.37 23.35 70.59
CA THR A 9 -16.43 22.73 71.39
C THR A 9 -16.25 21.23 71.58
N CYS A 10 -15.58 20.53 70.65
CA CYS A 10 -15.28 19.10 70.82
C CYS A 10 -14.21 18.87 71.90
N ALA A 11 -13.22 19.75 72.01
CA ALA A 11 -12.20 19.67 73.06
C ALA A 11 -12.80 19.91 74.45
N LEU A 12 -13.66 20.92 74.60
CA LEU A 12 -14.34 21.21 75.88
C LEU A 12 -15.32 20.10 76.28
N PHE A 13 -15.97 19.42 75.32
CA PHE A 13 -16.84 18.28 75.61
C PHE A 13 -16.05 17.07 76.11
N VAL A 14 -14.88 16.79 75.52
CA VAL A 14 -14.00 15.70 75.96
C VAL A 14 -13.43 15.99 77.37
N PHE A 15 -12.98 17.21 77.64
CA PHE A 15 -12.51 17.59 78.99
C PHE A 15 -13.63 17.58 80.05
N GLY A 16 -14.86 17.96 79.67
CA GLY A 16 -16.03 17.92 80.54
C GLY A 16 -16.46 16.49 80.90
N VAL A 17 -16.50 15.58 79.93
CA VAL A 17 -16.83 14.16 80.15
C VAL A 17 -15.75 13.46 80.98
N ILE A 18 -14.47 13.77 80.77
CA ILE A 18 -13.37 13.24 81.58
C ILE A 18 -13.46 13.75 83.03
N SER A 19 -13.83 15.02 83.25
CA SER A 19 -13.98 15.59 84.61
C SER A 19 -15.19 15.02 85.36
N LEU A 20 -16.32 14.79 84.67
CA LEU A 20 -17.47 14.12 85.26
C LEU A 20 -17.19 12.64 85.56
N ALA A 21 -16.51 11.94 84.65
CA ALA A 21 -16.06 10.57 84.88
C ALA A 21 -15.11 10.50 86.08
N PHE A 22 -14.21 11.48 86.24
CA PHE A 22 -13.32 11.57 87.40
C PHE A 22 -14.09 11.79 88.71
N PHE A 23 -15.13 12.65 88.70
CA PHE A 23 -15.96 12.91 89.88
C PHE A 23 -16.84 11.70 90.26
N GLU A 24 -17.47 11.04 89.27
CA GLU A 24 -18.24 9.80 89.45
C GLU A 24 -17.35 8.64 89.91
N LEU A 25 -16.18 8.46 89.31
CA LEU A 25 -15.24 7.41 89.70
C LEU A 25 -14.72 7.66 91.11
N SER A 26 -14.43 8.91 91.48
CA SER A 26 -14.05 9.30 92.85
C SER A 26 -15.17 9.01 93.85
N ARG A 27 -16.43 9.32 93.52
CA ARG A 27 -17.60 9.02 94.35
C ARG A 27 -17.79 7.52 94.55
N ARG A 28 -17.70 6.74 93.47
CA ARG A 28 -17.87 5.28 93.49
C ARG A 28 -16.70 4.59 94.18
N TRP A 29 -15.49 5.12 94.09
CA TRP A 29 -14.32 4.66 94.85
C TRP A 29 -14.49 4.91 96.35
N ASN A 30 -15.08 6.05 96.74
CA ASN A 30 -15.37 6.35 98.15
C ASN A 30 -16.47 5.44 98.74
N VAL A 31 -17.42 5.01 97.91
CA VAL A 31 -18.46 4.03 98.28
C VAL A 31 -17.91 2.60 98.36
N LEU A 32 -17.06 2.18 97.43
CA LEU A 32 -16.45 0.83 97.43
C LEU A 32 -15.39 0.64 98.53
N TYR A 33 -14.67 1.70 98.91
CA TYR A 33 -13.63 1.65 99.95
C TYR A 33 -14.02 2.31 101.28
N GLY A 34 -15.33 2.59 101.47
CA GLY A 34 -15.88 3.03 102.76
C GLY A 34 -15.70 2.04 103.90
N GLY A 35 -15.38 0.76 103.58
CA GLY A 35 -15.08 -0.30 104.55
C GLY A 35 -13.60 -0.49 104.93
N LEU A 36 -12.65 0.23 104.31
CA LEU A 36 -11.23 0.20 104.71
C LEU A 36 -10.88 1.44 105.53
N SER A 37 -11.32 1.45 106.79
CA SER A 37 -11.08 2.49 107.80
C SER A 37 -9.64 2.54 108.36
N ARG A 38 -8.67 1.93 107.67
CA ARG A 38 -7.26 1.87 108.08
C ARG A 38 -6.26 2.41 107.05
N ILE A 39 -6.72 2.95 105.92
CA ILE A 39 -5.83 3.57 104.93
C ILE A 39 -5.89 5.08 105.11
N ASP A 40 -4.79 5.65 105.62
CA ASP A 40 -4.61 7.10 105.78
C ASP A 40 -4.88 7.85 104.47
N ALA A 41 -5.47 9.05 104.58
CA ALA A 41 -5.80 9.90 103.44
C ALA A 41 -4.59 10.15 102.51
N ASN A 42 -3.38 10.20 103.08
CA ASN A 42 -2.13 10.34 102.36
C ASN A 42 -1.80 9.12 101.48
N MET A 43 -2.17 7.90 101.90
CA MET A 43 -1.94 6.69 101.13
C MET A 43 -2.94 6.57 99.97
N ARG A 44 -4.20 6.98 100.16
CA ARG A 44 -5.20 7.07 99.08
C ARG A 44 -4.77 8.05 97.99
N ALA A 45 -4.26 9.23 98.38
CA ALA A 45 -3.76 10.23 97.44
C ALA A 45 -2.53 9.74 96.65
N ARG A 46 -1.64 8.96 97.28
CA ARG A 46 -0.47 8.38 96.60
C ARG A 46 -0.88 7.30 95.60
N ILE A 47 -1.76 6.37 95.99
CA ILE A 47 -2.26 5.31 95.10
C ILE A 47 -2.93 5.93 93.87
N PHE A 48 -3.74 6.97 94.08
CA PHE A 48 -4.42 7.66 92.99
C PHE A 48 -3.44 8.36 92.04
N LYS A 49 -2.40 9.02 92.56
CA LYS A 49 -1.33 9.63 91.75
C LYS A 49 -0.59 8.59 90.91
N TYR A 50 -0.26 7.43 91.47
CA TYR A 50 0.38 6.34 90.73
C TYR A 50 -0.53 5.74 89.66
N LEU A 51 -1.83 5.63 89.93
CA LEU A 51 -2.80 5.08 88.99
C LEU A 51 -3.01 6.01 87.78
N VAL A 52 -3.08 7.33 88.02
CA VAL A 52 -3.12 8.34 86.95
C VAL A 52 -1.81 8.38 86.16
N LEU A 53 -0.66 8.27 86.83
CA LEU A 53 0.64 8.18 86.17
C LEU A 53 0.75 6.93 85.29
N CYS A 54 0.29 5.76 85.78
CA CYS A 54 0.31 4.52 85.00
C CYS A 54 -0.61 4.58 83.78
N LEU A 55 -1.80 5.17 83.91
CA LEU A 55 -2.71 5.36 82.77
C LEU A 55 -2.17 6.38 81.76
N GLY A 56 -1.51 7.44 82.23
CA GLY A 56 -0.85 8.42 81.35
C GLY A 56 0.33 7.82 80.57
N VAL A 57 1.13 6.95 81.20
CA VAL A 57 2.24 6.24 80.55
C VAL A 57 1.74 5.15 79.59
N ALA A 58 0.60 4.52 79.86
CA ALA A 58 -0.02 3.57 78.94
C ALA A 58 -0.57 4.26 77.67
N GLY A 59 -1.10 5.48 77.80
CA GLY A 59 -1.64 6.26 76.67
C GLY A 59 -0.58 6.82 75.71
N THR A 60 0.66 7.03 76.17
CA THR A 60 1.76 7.51 75.32
C THR A 60 2.46 6.40 74.55
N PHE A 61 2.26 5.12 74.93
CA PHE A 61 2.90 3.99 74.26
C PHE A 61 2.21 3.57 72.94
N THR A 62 0.94 3.93 72.74
CA THR A 62 0.18 3.56 71.52
C THR A 62 0.26 4.56 70.38
N VAL A 63 0.76 5.78 70.61
CA VAL A 63 0.77 6.85 69.57
C VAL A 63 1.98 6.74 68.63
N ALA A 64 3.15 6.30 69.13
CA ALA A 64 4.37 6.27 68.33
C ALA A 64 4.41 5.18 67.23
N ALA A 65 3.48 4.21 67.23
CA ALA A 65 3.43 3.15 66.23
C ALA A 65 2.56 3.50 65.00
N GLN A 66 1.70 4.53 65.11
CA GLN A 66 0.69 4.85 64.09
C GLN A 66 1.22 5.79 63.00
N ASP A 67 2.19 6.64 63.34
CA ASP A 67 2.78 7.61 62.41
C ASP A 67 3.53 6.95 61.24
N ASN A 68 4.18 5.81 61.47
CA ASN A 68 4.90 5.05 60.43
C ASN A 68 3.95 4.39 59.41
N THR A 69 2.72 4.06 59.81
CA THR A 69 1.73 3.42 58.92
C THR A 69 1.01 4.41 58.01
N LEU A 70 0.90 5.67 58.43
CA LEU A 70 0.33 6.73 57.60
C LEU A 70 1.26 7.10 56.46
N ALA A 71 2.57 7.16 56.72
CA ALA A 71 3.58 7.42 55.70
C ALA A 71 3.61 6.32 54.63
N THR A 72 3.49 5.04 55.01
CA THR A 72 3.43 3.92 54.05
C THR A 72 2.14 3.95 53.23
N LEU A 73 0.99 4.25 53.83
CA LEU A 73 -0.28 4.38 53.10
C LEU A 73 -0.27 5.53 52.10
N ILE A 74 0.41 6.63 52.41
CA ILE A 74 0.58 7.75 51.48
C ILE A 74 1.50 7.34 50.32
N ALA A 75 2.60 6.65 50.59
CA ALA A 75 3.50 6.13 49.57
C ALA A 75 2.81 5.12 48.64
N GLU A 76 2.00 4.20 49.20
CA GLU A 76 1.21 3.24 48.42
C GLU A 76 0.18 3.94 47.51
N ARG A 77 -0.51 4.98 48.01
CA ARG A 77 -1.43 5.77 47.18
C ARG A 77 -0.71 6.51 46.05
N GLN A 78 0.48 7.04 46.31
CA GLN A 78 1.29 7.69 45.28
C GLN A 78 1.72 6.69 44.21
N GLU A 79 2.15 5.49 44.59
CA GLU A 79 2.50 4.44 43.64
C GLU A 79 1.30 4.00 42.79
N LEU A 80 0.11 3.88 43.39
CA LEU A 80 -1.12 3.60 42.65
C LEU A 80 -1.45 4.72 41.67
N ASP A 81 -1.36 5.98 42.09
CA ASP A 81 -1.61 7.14 41.22
C ASP A 81 -0.65 7.17 40.03
N GLU A 82 0.63 6.81 40.23
CA GLU A 82 1.60 6.69 39.15
C GLU A 82 1.26 5.57 38.18
N LYS A 83 0.88 4.39 38.68
CA LYS A 83 0.41 3.26 37.84
C LYS A 83 -0.85 3.59 37.06
N TYR A 84 -1.80 4.31 37.67
CA TYR A 84 -2.99 4.79 36.98
C TYR A 84 -2.65 5.80 35.89
N LYS A 85 -1.73 6.74 36.15
CA LYS A 85 -1.25 7.69 35.14
C LYS A 85 -0.53 6.98 33.99
N SER A 86 0.32 5.99 34.27
CA SER A 86 1.00 5.23 33.23
C SER A 86 0.02 4.42 32.40
N LEU A 87 -0.99 3.81 33.03
CA LEU A 87 -2.05 3.08 32.33
C LEU A 87 -2.88 4.03 31.44
N ALA A 88 -3.27 5.19 31.96
CA ALA A 88 -4.01 6.19 31.21
C ALA A 88 -3.21 6.74 30.01
N ALA A 89 -1.89 6.87 30.15
CA ALA A 89 -1.00 7.21 29.04
C ALA A 89 -0.92 6.09 27.99
N ALA A 90 -0.80 4.83 28.44
CA ALA A 90 -0.78 3.66 27.55
C ALA A 90 -2.08 3.52 26.76
N VAL A 91 -3.24 3.74 27.39
CA VAL A 91 -4.55 3.71 26.73
C VAL A 91 -4.64 4.81 25.65
N ARG A 92 -4.21 6.04 25.96
CA ARG A 92 -4.18 7.13 24.97
C ARG A 92 -3.27 6.81 23.78
N ALA A 93 -2.06 6.30 24.05
CA ALA A 93 -1.14 5.90 22.98
C ALA A 93 -1.73 4.78 22.10
N LEU A 94 -2.45 3.81 22.70
CA LEU A 94 -3.16 2.77 21.96
C LEU A 94 -4.31 3.34 21.11
N GLN A 95 -5.07 4.29 21.64
CA GLN A 95 -6.14 4.97 20.89
C GLN A 95 -5.59 5.77 19.71
N GLU A 96 -4.50 6.52 19.90
CA GLU A 96 -3.80 7.23 18.82
C GLU A 96 -3.32 6.26 17.73
N ASN A 97 -2.76 5.11 18.12
CA ASN A 97 -2.38 4.07 17.18
C ASN A 97 -3.59 3.49 16.43
N GLN A 98 -4.74 3.32 17.08
CA GLN A 98 -5.98 2.89 16.43
C GLN A 98 -6.45 3.92 15.39
N GLU A 99 -6.43 5.21 15.71
CA GLU A 99 -6.78 6.27 14.75
C GLU A 99 -5.85 6.28 13.54
N VAL A 100 -4.55 6.06 13.75
CA VAL A 100 -3.58 5.94 12.65
C VAL A 100 -3.90 4.73 11.77
N LEU A 101 -4.25 3.58 12.36
CA LEU A 101 -4.66 2.39 11.61
C LEU A 101 -5.96 2.63 10.82
N GLN A 102 -6.95 3.29 11.41
CA GLN A 102 -8.18 3.68 10.72
C GLN A 102 -7.90 4.61 9.53
N LYS A 103 -7.03 5.62 9.71
CA LYS A 103 -6.61 6.49 8.60
C LYS A 103 -5.91 5.74 7.48
N LYS A 104 -5.06 4.75 7.81
CA LYS A 104 -4.43 3.87 6.81
C LYS A 104 -5.46 3.02 6.07
N LEU A 105 -6.47 2.51 6.77
CA LEU A 105 -7.57 1.78 6.16
C LEU A 105 -8.36 2.66 5.18
N ASP A 106 -8.70 3.88 5.59
CA ASP A 106 -9.41 4.84 4.73
C ASP A 106 -8.57 5.24 3.50
N ALA A 107 -7.26 5.46 3.68
CA ALA A 107 -6.33 5.74 2.59
C ALA A 107 -6.25 4.56 1.60
N ALA A 108 -6.12 3.33 2.10
CA ALA A 108 -6.11 2.13 1.26
C ALA A 108 -7.45 1.95 0.51
N MET A 109 -8.58 2.21 1.16
CA MET A 109 -9.89 2.19 0.50
C MET A 109 -10.02 3.27 -0.57
N ALA A 110 -9.47 4.47 -0.34
CA ALA A 110 -9.44 5.53 -1.34
C ALA A 110 -8.55 5.18 -2.54
N GLU A 111 -7.39 4.56 -2.30
CA GLU A 111 -6.52 4.03 -3.36
C GLU A 111 -7.23 2.96 -4.20
N LEU A 112 -7.94 2.02 -3.56
CA LEU A 112 -8.75 1.02 -4.26
C LEU A 112 -9.82 1.66 -5.14
N ARG A 113 -10.55 2.67 -4.64
CA ARG A 113 -11.55 3.42 -5.42
C ARG A 113 -10.92 4.14 -6.61
N ALA A 114 -9.77 4.79 -6.39
CA ALA A 114 -9.05 5.47 -7.46
C ALA A 114 -8.53 4.49 -8.52
N LEU A 115 -8.06 3.30 -8.12
CA LEU A 115 -7.67 2.24 -9.03
C LEU A 115 -8.87 1.68 -9.80
N GLN A 116 -10.01 1.49 -9.14
CA GLN A 116 -11.24 1.06 -9.79
C GLN A 116 -11.72 2.11 -10.81
N GLU A 117 -11.64 3.39 -10.47
CA GLU A 117 -11.97 4.49 -11.40
C GLU A 117 -10.97 4.57 -12.56
N LYS A 118 -9.68 4.35 -12.32
CA LYS A 118 -8.67 4.21 -13.39
C LYS A 118 -8.97 3.00 -14.28
N SER A 119 -9.40 1.88 -13.70
CA SER A 119 -9.79 0.70 -14.43
C SER A 119 -11.10 0.89 -15.22
N SER A 120 -12.03 1.73 -14.74
CA SER A 120 -13.29 2.01 -15.44
C SER A 120 -13.12 3.09 -16.52
N ARG A 121 -12.24 4.08 -16.30
CA ARG A 121 -11.88 5.13 -17.27
C ARG A 121 -10.95 4.66 -18.36
N THR A 122 -10.15 3.63 -18.10
CA THR A 122 -9.45 2.93 -19.18
C THR A 122 -10.50 2.07 -19.86
N PRO A 123 -10.99 2.40 -21.07
CA PRO A 123 -11.85 1.48 -21.80
C PRO A 123 -11.04 0.19 -21.91
N THR A 124 -11.56 -0.86 -21.30
CA THR A 124 -10.92 -2.15 -21.25
C THR A 124 -11.07 -2.76 -22.65
N ASN A 125 -10.29 -2.23 -23.59
CA ASN A 125 -10.16 -2.66 -24.97
C ASN A 125 -9.32 -3.95 -25.05
N TRP A 126 -9.42 -4.81 -24.04
CA TRP A 126 -8.94 -6.18 -24.18
C TRP A 126 -10.08 -6.99 -24.79
N ALA A 127 -9.75 -7.75 -25.83
CA ALA A 127 -10.70 -8.65 -26.45
C ALA A 127 -11.21 -9.62 -25.38
N THR A 128 -12.52 -9.68 -25.18
CA THR A 128 -13.12 -10.69 -24.32
C THR A 128 -13.00 -12.07 -24.98
N VAL A 129 -13.16 -13.14 -24.19
CA VAL A 129 -13.19 -14.51 -24.73
C VAL A 129 -14.29 -14.67 -25.78
N ASP A 130 -15.41 -13.96 -25.61
CA ASP A 130 -16.51 -13.94 -26.57
C ASP A 130 -16.14 -13.22 -27.87
N ASP A 131 -15.36 -12.14 -27.81
CA ASP A 131 -14.86 -11.45 -29.00
C ASP A 131 -13.91 -12.33 -29.79
N LEU A 132 -13.05 -13.09 -29.12
CA LEU A 132 -12.16 -14.08 -29.74
C LEU A 132 -12.96 -15.21 -30.41
N ARG A 133 -14.04 -15.67 -29.77
CA ARG A 133 -14.92 -16.70 -30.33
C ARG A 133 -15.64 -16.20 -31.59
N ARG A 134 -16.17 -14.97 -31.56
CA ARG A 134 -16.78 -14.32 -32.73
C ARG A 134 -15.79 -14.15 -33.88
N LEU A 135 -14.55 -13.79 -33.59
CA LEU A 135 -13.49 -13.70 -34.59
C LEU A 135 -13.20 -15.07 -35.22
N ALA A 136 -13.11 -16.12 -34.40
CA ALA A 136 -12.88 -17.48 -34.86
C ALA A 136 -14.01 -17.97 -35.79
N GLU A 137 -15.27 -17.71 -35.45
CA GLU A 137 -16.42 -18.04 -36.29
C GLU A 137 -16.37 -17.32 -37.65
N ARG A 138 -16.06 -16.02 -37.64
CA ARG A 138 -15.90 -15.22 -38.87
C ARG A 138 -14.77 -15.74 -39.76
N LEU A 139 -13.65 -16.19 -39.17
CA LEU A 139 -12.54 -16.75 -39.93
C LEU A 139 -12.94 -18.06 -40.63
N VAL A 140 -13.68 -18.94 -39.93
CA VAL A 140 -14.20 -20.18 -40.52
C VAL A 140 -15.17 -19.88 -41.67
N GLU A 141 -16.03 -18.87 -41.51
CA GLU A 141 -16.93 -18.43 -42.56
C GLU A 141 -16.18 -17.86 -43.77
N LEU A 142 -15.16 -17.03 -43.53
CA LEU A 142 -14.33 -16.47 -44.58
C LEU A 142 -13.61 -17.55 -45.40
N ASP A 143 -13.13 -18.61 -44.76
CA ASP A 143 -12.46 -19.72 -45.45
C ASP A 143 -13.41 -20.54 -46.31
N LYS A 144 -14.66 -20.76 -45.84
CA LYS A 144 -15.70 -21.40 -46.65
C LYS A 144 -16.00 -20.57 -47.90
N SER A 145 -16.13 -19.25 -47.75
CA SER A 145 -16.37 -18.34 -48.87
C SER A 145 -15.21 -18.33 -49.85
N ARG A 146 -13.96 -18.30 -49.38
CA ARG A 146 -12.76 -18.39 -50.24
C ARG A 146 -12.73 -19.68 -51.06
N VAL A 147 -13.05 -20.82 -50.45
CA VAL A 147 -13.10 -22.10 -51.17
C VAL A 147 -14.20 -22.10 -52.22
N ALA A 148 -15.37 -21.56 -51.91
CA ALA A 148 -16.48 -21.44 -52.85
C ALA A 148 -16.12 -20.51 -54.03
N ASP A 149 -15.55 -19.34 -53.75
CA ASP A 149 -15.12 -18.38 -54.77
C ASP A 149 -14.01 -18.96 -55.65
N ASN A 150 -13.01 -19.60 -55.05
CA ASN A 150 -11.94 -20.27 -55.80
C ASN A 150 -12.50 -21.36 -56.72
N LYS A 151 -13.50 -22.11 -56.27
CA LYS A 151 -14.18 -23.10 -57.10
C LYS A 151 -14.89 -22.45 -58.28
N LEU A 152 -15.65 -21.37 -58.06
CA LEU A 152 -16.31 -20.62 -59.14
C LEU A 152 -15.30 -20.04 -60.14
N VAL A 153 -14.17 -19.54 -59.66
CA VAL A 153 -13.07 -19.04 -60.50
C VAL A 153 -12.51 -20.17 -61.37
N LEU A 154 -12.26 -21.34 -60.81
CA LEU A 154 -11.78 -22.50 -61.56
C LEU A 154 -12.79 -22.94 -62.64
N GLU A 155 -14.08 -22.97 -62.31
CA GLU A 155 -15.15 -23.27 -63.27
C GLU A 155 -15.20 -22.25 -64.41
N LYS A 156 -15.13 -20.94 -64.08
CA LYS A 156 -15.11 -19.86 -65.09
C LYS A 156 -13.86 -19.92 -65.97
N ILE A 157 -12.69 -20.21 -65.40
CA ILE A 157 -11.46 -20.41 -66.18
C ILE A 157 -11.62 -21.60 -67.13
N ALA A 158 -12.23 -22.70 -66.68
CA ALA A 158 -12.48 -23.87 -67.52
C ALA A 158 -13.50 -23.58 -68.64
N GLU A 159 -14.54 -22.80 -68.38
CA GLU A 159 -15.48 -22.29 -69.40
C GLU A 159 -14.76 -21.41 -70.43
N LEU A 160 -13.96 -20.45 -69.98
CA LEU A 160 -13.16 -19.59 -70.85
C LEU A 160 -12.20 -20.43 -71.70
N ALA A 161 -11.51 -21.41 -71.11
CA ALA A 161 -10.63 -22.32 -71.83
C ALA A 161 -11.37 -23.15 -72.90
N LYS A 162 -12.64 -23.53 -72.67
CA LYS A 162 -13.49 -24.17 -73.69
C LYS A 162 -13.87 -23.20 -74.81
N THR A 163 -14.12 -21.93 -74.51
CA THR A 163 -14.42 -20.91 -75.53
C THR A 163 -13.19 -20.50 -76.35
N LEU A 164 -11.99 -20.64 -75.78
CA LEU A 164 -10.71 -20.35 -76.45
C LEU A 164 -10.16 -21.53 -77.28
N LYS A 165 -10.94 -22.62 -77.48
CA LYS A 165 -10.55 -23.80 -78.28
C LYS A 165 -10.61 -23.62 -79.81
N THR A 166 -10.42 -22.41 -80.30
CA THR A 166 -9.93 -22.18 -81.66
C THR A 166 -8.58 -21.48 -81.53
N PRO A 167 -7.47 -22.05 -82.06
CA PRO A 167 -6.22 -21.33 -82.08
C PRO A 167 -6.40 -20.13 -83.02
N PRO A 168 -6.18 -18.89 -82.56
CA PRO A 168 -5.84 -17.82 -83.48
C PRO A 168 -4.56 -18.26 -84.22
N PRO A 169 -4.43 -18.05 -85.55
CA PRO A 169 -3.16 -18.26 -86.22
C PRO A 169 -2.13 -17.42 -85.48
N ALA A 170 -1.05 -18.06 -85.02
CA ALA A 170 -0.01 -17.40 -84.25
C ALA A 170 0.43 -16.13 -85.00
N PRO A 171 0.21 -14.91 -84.47
CA PRO A 171 0.99 -13.79 -84.92
C PRO A 171 2.41 -14.10 -84.46
N ALA A 172 3.31 -14.31 -85.42
CA ALA A 172 4.73 -14.25 -85.17
C ALA A 172 5.03 -12.85 -84.63
N ASN A 173 5.05 -12.71 -83.31
CA ASN A 173 5.55 -11.51 -82.67
C ASN A 173 6.96 -11.81 -82.15
N PRO A 174 7.91 -10.89 -82.37
CA PRO A 174 9.32 -11.17 -82.28
C PRO A 174 9.72 -11.42 -80.82
N ALA A 175 10.81 -12.18 -80.68
CA ALA A 175 11.54 -12.36 -79.44
C ALA A 175 11.62 -11.03 -78.63
N PRO A 176 11.58 -11.08 -77.30
CA PRO A 176 11.88 -9.90 -76.51
C PRO A 176 13.28 -9.43 -76.90
N THR A 177 13.33 -8.28 -77.56
CA THR A 177 14.54 -7.54 -77.81
C THR A 177 15.13 -7.24 -76.44
N ARG A 178 16.14 -8.04 -76.06
CA ARG A 178 17.16 -7.61 -75.11
C ARG A 178 17.68 -6.28 -75.63
N LYS A 179 17.26 -5.17 -75.03
CA LYS A 179 17.99 -3.92 -75.18
C LYS A 179 19.40 -4.17 -74.65
N PRO A 180 20.44 -3.81 -75.41
CA PRO A 180 21.81 -4.08 -75.03
C PRO A 180 22.15 -3.27 -73.78
N THR A 181 22.76 -4.00 -72.85
CA THR A 181 23.56 -3.50 -71.73
C THR A 181 24.47 -2.36 -72.19
N PRO A 182 24.47 -1.18 -71.53
CA PRO A 182 25.65 -0.34 -71.57
C PRO A 182 26.70 -1.04 -70.69
N THR A 183 27.68 -1.62 -71.38
CA THR A 183 28.97 -2.01 -70.82
C THR A 183 29.58 -0.80 -70.15
N LYS A 184 29.39 -0.70 -68.85
CA LYS A 184 30.24 0.09 -67.98
C LYS A 184 30.68 -0.87 -66.90
N GLU A 185 31.99 -1.06 -66.79
CA GLU A 185 32.65 -1.87 -65.77
C GLU A 185 32.42 -1.20 -64.39
N GLU A 186 31.17 -1.17 -63.94
CA GLU A 186 30.80 -0.66 -62.63
C GLU A 186 30.66 -1.90 -61.74
N LYS A 187 31.62 -2.08 -60.82
CA LYS A 187 31.44 -3.03 -59.73
C LYS A 187 30.15 -2.64 -59.01
N GLY A 188 29.22 -3.59 -58.85
CA GLY A 188 27.92 -3.32 -58.27
C GLY A 188 27.26 -4.61 -57.80
N TYR A 189 26.16 -4.46 -57.08
CA TYR A 189 25.39 -5.55 -56.49
C TYR A 189 24.00 -5.60 -57.14
N GLU A 190 23.60 -6.76 -57.64
CA GLU A 190 22.21 -6.99 -58.06
C GLU A 190 21.36 -7.24 -56.81
N TYR A 191 20.35 -6.40 -56.57
CA TYR A 191 19.43 -6.55 -55.43
C TYR A 191 18.02 -6.86 -55.93
N THR A 192 17.38 -7.84 -55.28
CA THR A 192 15.98 -8.18 -55.54
C THR A 192 15.13 -7.61 -54.43
N VAL A 193 14.22 -6.71 -54.79
CA VAL A 193 13.32 -6.02 -53.85
C VAL A 193 12.46 -7.03 -53.09
N GLN A 194 12.49 -6.96 -51.77
CA GLN A 194 11.71 -7.76 -50.85
C GLN A 194 10.49 -6.99 -50.33
N SER A 195 9.62 -7.70 -49.60
CA SER A 195 8.41 -7.10 -49.03
C SER A 195 8.75 -6.02 -48.01
N GLY A 196 8.11 -4.85 -48.16
CA GLY A 196 8.27 -3.70 -47.27
C GLY A 196 9.54 -2.88 -47.51
N ASP A 197 10.30 -3.16 -48.57
CA ASP A 197 11.46 -2.36 -48.91
C ASP A 197 11.07 -0.97 -49.40
N THR A 198 11.87 0.00 -48.98
CA THR A 198 11.84 1.37 -49.48
C THR A 198 13.26 1.74 -49.89
N LEU A 199 13.42 2.63 -50.87
CA LEU A 199 14.73 3.09 -51.33
C LEU A 199 15.64 3.55 -50.17
N THR A 200 15.07 4.29 -49.21
CA THR A 200 15.77 4.74 -47.99
C THR A 200 16.25 3.59 -47.11
N ARG A 201 15.45 2.51 -46.99
CA ARG A 201 15.78 1.33 -46.19
C ARG A 201 16.92 0.54 -46.85
N ILE A 202 16.82 0.29 -48.15
CA ILE A 202 17.87 -0.40 -48.92
C ILE A 202 19.20 0.38 -48.81
N ILE A 203 19.19 1.70 -49.02
CA ILE A 203 20.40 2.53 -48.88
C ILE A 203 21.02 2.42 -47.48
N LYS A 204 20.17 2.40 -46.43
CA LYS A 204 20.63 2.29 -45.05
C LYS A 204 21.26 0.93 -44.78
N GLU A 205 20.64 -0.15 -45.23
CA GLU A 205 21.18 -1.51 -45.06
C GLU A 205 22.57 -1.66 -45.71
N TYR A 206 22.75 -1.14 -46.92
CA TYR A 206 24.06 -1.15 -47.59
C TYR A 206 25.08 -0.26 -46.89
N ARG A 207 24.66 0.89 -46.34
CA ARG A 207 25.53 1.75 -45.52
C ARG A 207 25.99 1.04 -44.25
N ASP A 208 25.10 0.33 -43.58
CA ASP A 208 25.41 -0.44 -42.37
C ASP A 208 26.34 -1.63 -42.69
N ALA A 209 26.23 -2.19 -43.91
CA ALA A 209 27.17 -3.19 -44.45
C ALA A 209 28.53 -2.60 -44.90
N GLY A 210 28.79 -1.30 -44.67
CA GLY A 210 30.04 -0.63 -45.00
C GLY A 210 30.17 -0.18 -46.47
N ILE A 211 29.10 -0.31 -47.26
CA ILE A 211 29.08 0.10 -48.67
C ILE A 211 28.46 1.51 -48.76
N LYS A 212 29.29 2.49 -49.12
CA LYS A 212 28.82 3.87 -49.31
C LYS A 212 28.02 3.99 -50.60
N VAL A 213 26.69 4.00 -50.49
CA VAL A 213 25.78 4.21 -51.62
C VAL A 213 25.02 5.52 -51.45
N SER A 214 24.92 6.30 -52.54
CA SER A 214 24.11 7.52 -52.60
C SER A 214 22.80 7.27 -53.36
N GLN A 215 21.73 7.95 -52.96
CA GLN A 215 20.42 7.81 -53.60
C GLN A 215 20.48 8.14 -55.11
N LYS A 216 21.13 9.26 -55.46
CA LYS A 216 21.27 9.69 -56.86
C LYS A 216 21.97 8.64 -57.72
N ALA A 217 23.01 7.98 -57.20
CA ALA A 217 23.72 6.95 -57.95
C ALA A 217 22.83 5.72 -58.26
N ILE A 218 21.95 5.32 -57.33
CA ILE A 218 21.01 4.22 -57.57
C ILE A 218 19.95 4.62 -58.61
N GLU A 219 19.45 5.85 -58.54
CA GLU A 219 18.45 6.38 -59.48
C GLU A 219 19.01 6.48 -60.90
N GLU A 220 20.25 6.95 -61.05
CA GLU A 220 20.97 7.01 -62.32
C GLU A 220 21.29 5.62 -62.90
N ALA A 221 21.63 4.67 -62.03
CA ALA A 221 21.89 3.28 -62.42
C ALA A 221 20.64 2.52 -62.90
N ASN A 222 19.44 2.95 -62.49
CA ASN A 222 18.19 2.27 -62.83
C ASN A 222 17.15 3.24 -63.45
N PRO A 223 17.40 3.74 -64.67
CA PRO A 223 16.47 4.64 -65.33
C PRO A 223 15.15 3.91 -65.62
N GLY A 224 14.03 4.49 -65.16
CA GLY A 224 12.68 3.96 -65.39
C GLY A 224 12.08 3.16 -64.24
N VAL A 225 12.78 3.04 -63.10
CA VAL A 225 12.21 2.49 -61.86
C VAL A 225 11.36 3.56 -61.15
N ASP A 226 10.12 3.22 -60.80
CA ASP A 226 9.27 4.07 -59.95
C ASP A 226 9.61 3.83 -58.47
N TRP A 227 10.43 4.71 -57.89
CA TRP A 227 10.91 4.60 -56.51
C TRP A 227 9.83 4.77 -55.44
N ASN A 228 8.69 5.36 -55.80
CA ASN A 228 7.54 5.46 -54.90
C ASN A 228 6.70 4.18 -54.89
N ARG A 229 6.91 3.28 -55.86
CA ARG A 229 6.14 2.04 -56.04
C ARG A 229 7.05 0.89 -56.47
N LEU A 230 7.96 0.51 -55.58
CA LEU A 230 8.80 -0.67 -55.76
C LEU A 230 7.95 -1.95 -55.73
N LYS A 231 8.15 -2.84 -56.70
CA LYS A 231 7.47 -4.13 -56.77
C LYS A 231 8.33 -5.23 -56.15
N ILE A 232 7.72 -6.11 -55.38
CA ILE A 232 8.39 -7.29 -54.83
C ILE A 232 8.90 -8.16 -56.00
N GLY A 233 10.14 -8.61 -55.93
CA GLY A 233 10.80 -9.40 -56.99
C GLY A 233 11.40 -8.55 -58.12
N GLN A 234 11.26 -7.21 -58.07
CA GLN A 234 11.94 -6.32 -59.00
C GLN A 234 13.44 -6.33 -58.75
N LYS A 235 14.23 -6.49 -59.82
CA LYS A 235 15.69 -6.43 -59.77
C LYS A 235 16.16 -5.00 -59.98
N ILE A 236 17.03 -4.52 -59.09
CA ILE A 236 17.67 -3.21 -59.18
C ILE A 236 19.19 -3.39 -59.11
N TRP A 237 19.91 -2.49 -59.77
CA TRP A 237 21.36 -2.43 -59.75
C TRP A 237 21.85 -1.41 -58.71
N ILE A 238 22.70 -1.85 -57.78
CA ILE A 238 23.28 -0.98 -56.76
C ILE A 238 24.76 -0.77 -57.12
N PRO A 239 25.18 0.44 -57.55
CA PRO A 239 26.57 0.70 -57.86
C PRO A 239 27.42 0.62 -56.58
N ALA A 240 28.57 -0.07 -56.65
CA ALA A 240 29.56 0.00 -55.59
C ALA A 240 30.29 1.34 -55.67
N PRO A 241 30.81 1.87 -54.54
CA PRO A 241 31.63 3.07 -54.59
C PRO A 241 32.85 2.80 -55.48
N THR A 242 33.00 3.59 -56.53
CA THR A 242 34.30 3.83 -57.15
C THR A 242 35.17 4.51 -56.09
N GLU A 243 36.33 3.92 -55.78
CA GLU A 243 37.32 4.49 -54.84
C GLU A 243 37.65 5.95 -55.15
#